data_AF-D3Q6F1-F1
#
_entry.id   AF-D3Q6F1-F1
#
_cell.length_a   1.000
_cell.length_b   1.000
_cell.length_c   1.000
_cell.angle_alpha   90.00
_cell.angle_beta   90.00
_cell.angle_gamma   90.00
#
_symmetry.space_group_name_H-M   'P 1'
#
loop_
_entity.id
_entity.type
_entity.pdbx_description
1 polymer ?
#
loop_
_entity_poly.entity_id
_entity_poly.type
_entity_poly.pdbx_seq_one_letter_code
_entity_poly.pdbx_strand_id
1 'polypeptide(L)'
;MADEHWLRQAIALAAKCPPSDTAFSVGAVIVADGRVLATGYSRETDPHDHAEEAALSKLDQDLSGATVYSSLEPCGQRASRPVSCAELIIAARVPRVVYAWREPDTFVQPKGLRLLAEARVELVQLSHLAEAAAAPNAHLLLSATMSPMPLMTAGQLRELLETQAPTVLDVRWSLAAGADRDGYQAGHLPGAVFLDLDADLCGPPGPGGRHPLPEPDALRAVLRSAGVTRTGPVVVYDGGDMLAAARTWWTLRWAGVQDVRVLDGGFAAWQAEGGPVTAETSDVAASDFDVTPGGLPELDSAAAAALARTGTLLDVRTPERYRGETEPIDPVAGHIPAAVNAPAGDTMAPDHGFRAPGELAETYRRFDGEVGVYCGSGVTAARTALAMTAAGLDTPAVYIGSWSHWVADPARPVALGDE
;
A
#
# COMPACT_ATOMS: atom_id res chain seq x y z
N MET A 1 8.86 21.41 32.15
CA MET A 1 9.20 22.83 31.87
C MET A 1 10.45 22.94 31.01
N ALA A 2 11.63 22.46 31.46
CA ALA A 2 12.86 22.57 30.66
C ALA A 2 12.86 21.70 29.38
N ASP A 3 12.45 20.43 29.47
CA ASP A 3 12.43 19.53 28.30
C ASP A 3 11.51 20.04 27.18
N GLU A 4 10.31 20.49 27.55
CA GLU A 4 9.35 21.03 26.61
C GLU A 4 9.90 22.28 25.89
N HIS A 5 10.63 23.15 26.61
CA HIS A 5 11.26 24.32 26.03
C HIS A 5 12.28 23.95 24.95
N TRP A 6 13.20 23.02 25.24
CA TRP A 6 14.23 22.59 24.30
C TRP A 6 13.65 21.79 23.13
N LEU A 7 12.65 20.94 23.39
CA LEU A 7 12.00 20.17 22.34
C LEU A 7 11.18 21.07 21.40
N ARG A 8 10.52 22.12 21.90
CA ARG A 8 9.89 23.13 21.04
C ARG A 8 10.91 23.88 20.17
N GLN A 9 12.13 24.09 20.67
CA GLN A 9 13.21 24.67 19.87
C GLN A 9 13.66 23.70 18.76
N ALA A 10 13.75 22.40 19.04
CA ALA A 10 14.01 21.37 18.02
C ALA A 10 12.91 21.35 16.94
N ILE A 11 11.64 21.42 17.34
CA ILE A 11 10.49 21.53 16.41
C ILE A 11 10.59 22.79 15.54
N ALA A 12 10.96 23.93 16.13
CA ALA A 12 11.14 25.18 15.38
C ALA A 12 12.30 25.12 14.37
N LEU A 13 13.33 24.30 14.62
CA LEU A 13 14.41 24.05 13.66
C LEU A 13 13.94 23.19 12.48
N ALA A 14 13.05 22.23 12.70
CA ALA A 14 12.49 21.41 11.63
C ALA A 14 11.81 22.27 10.54
N ALA A 15 11.18 23.39 10.92
CA ALA A 15 10.57 24.34 9.98
C ALA A 15 11.58 25.09 9.10
N LYS A 16 12.89 25.02 9.40
CA LYS A 16 13.95 25.63 8.59
C LYS A 16 14.55 24.69 7.55
N CYS A 17 14.15 23.42 7.55
CA CYS A 17 14.69 22.44 6.62
C CYS A 17 14.38 22.87 5.17
N PRO A 18 15.36 22.75 4.25
CA PRO A 18 15.07 22.76 2.83
C PRO A 18 13.92 21.80 2.48
N PRO A 19 12.99 22.17 1.58
CA PRO A 19 11.88 21.31 1.17
C PRO A 19 12.36 19.96 0.64
N SER A 20 11.56 18.92 0.86
CA SER A 20 11.77 17.59 0.30
C SER A 20 10.43 16.86 0.22
N ASP A 21 10.20 16.17 -0.90
CA ASP A 21 9.01 15.34 -1.12
C ASP A 21 9.23 13.88 -0.70
N THR A 22 10.43 13.54 -0.22
CA THR A 22 10.83 12.15 0.05
C THR A 22 11.53 11.95 1.39
N ALA A 23 11.85 13.02 2.13
CA ALA A 23 12.59 12.94 3.39
C ALA A 23 12.03 13.89 4.45
N PHE A 24 11.86 13.38 5.67
CA PHE A 24 11.37 14.16 6.80
C PHE A 24 12.27 15.37 7.12
N SER A 25 11.62 16.48 7.42
CA SER A 25 12.15 17.69 8.03
C SER A 25 12.19 17.47 9.54
N VAL A 26 13.40 17.33 10.08
CA VAL A 26 13.67 17.07 11.50
C VAL A 26 14.55 18.20 12.03
N GLY A 27 14.38 18.55 13.30
CA GLY A 27 15.28 19.46 14.01
C GLY A 27 15.79 18.82 15.29
N ALA A 28 17.02 19.16 15.67
CA ALA A 28 17.69 18.64 16.84
C ALA A 28 18.41 19.75 17.63
N VAL A 29 18.42 19.62 18.96
CA VAL A 29 19.14 20.50 19.89
C VAL A 29 19.91 19.64 20.89
N ILE A 30 21.18 19.95 21.09
CA ILE A 30 22.03 19.29 22.10
C ILE A 30 22.24 20.26 23.25
N VAL A 31 21.89 19.86 24.47
CA VAL A 31 21.95 20.72 25.67
C VAL A 31 22.77 20.04 26.76
N ALA A 32 23.64 20.79 27.43
CA ALA A 32 24.29 20.39 28.67
C ALA A 32 24.30 21.57 29.65
N ASP A 33 24.15 21.30 30.96
CA ASP A 33 24.13 22.31 32.01
C ASP A 33 23.16 23.49 31.73
N GLY A 34 22.00 23.18 31.13
CA GLY A 34 20.98 24.16 30.76
C GLY A 34 21.36 25.10 29.61
N ARG A 35 22.42 24.80 28.86
CA ARG A 35 22.90 25.58 27.72
C ARG A 35 22.90 24.76 26.43
N VAL A 36 22.47 25.38 25.33
CA VAL A 36 22.58 24.78 24.00
C VAL A 36 24.05 24.71 23.61
N LEU A 37 24.52 23.50 23.33
CA LEU A 37 25.86 23.23 22.80
C LEU A 37 25.88 23.33 21.28
N ALA A 38 24.89 22.70 20.63
CA ALA A 38 24.72 22.73 19.18
C ALA A 38 23.26 22.53 18.79
N THR A 39 22.94 22.94 17.56
CA THR A 39 21.66 22.72 16.92
C THR A 39 21.89 22.11 15.55
N GLY A 40 20.91 21.35 15.05
CA GLY A 40 20.93 20.83 13.68
C GLY A 40 19.52 20.73 13.12
N TYR A 41 19.41 20.71 11.80
CA TYR A 41 18.19 20.38 11.10
C TYR A 41 18.50 19.57 9.84
N SER A 42 17.53 18.81 9.35
CA SER A 42 17.72 18.00 8.14
C SER A 42 18.17 18.88 6.98
N ARG A 43 19.15 18.40 6.22
CA ARG A 43 19.67 19.10 5.03
C ARG A 43 20.30 20.47 5.32
N GLU A 44 20.90 20.65 6.50
CA GLU A 44 21.51 21.91 6.89
C GLU A 44 22.76 22.26 6.07
N THR A 45 23.67 21.31 5.85
CA THR A 45 24.90 21.54 5.08
C THR A 45 25.09 20.60 3.90
N ASP A 46 24.61 19.36 4.01
CA ASP A 46 24.58 18.33 2.97
C ASP A 46 23.12 17.88 2.75
N PRO A 47 22.65 17.67 1.50
CA PRO A 47 21.31 17.15 1.21
C PRO A 47 20.94 15.82 1.90
N HIS A 48 21.91 15.10 2.46
CA HIS A 48 21.71 13.86 3.20
C HIS A 48 21.78 14.02 4.72
N ASP A 49 22.11 15.21 5.23
CA ASP A 49 22.25 15.45 6.67
C ASP A 49 20.93 15.15 7.39
N HIS A 50 21.03 14.34 8.44
CA HIS A 50 19.98 14.25 9.45
C HIS A 50 20.23 15.30 10.54
N ALA A 51 19.17 15.70 11.24
CA ALA A 51 19.26 16.78 12.23
C ALA A 51 20.23 16.48 13.38
N GLU A 52 20.21 15.25 13.91
CA GLU A 52 21.09 14.82 15.00
C GLU A 52 22.55 14.75 14.53
N GLU A 53 22.78 14.29 13.31
CA GLU A 53 24.11 14.24 12.68
C GLU A 53 24.68 15.65 12.50
N ALA A 54 23.87 16.57 11.95
CA ALA A 54 24.25 17.97 11.76
C ALA A 54 24.54 18.69 13.08
N ALA A 55 23.83 18.34 14.17
CA ALA A 55 24.10 18.89 15.49
C ALA A 55 25.39 18.30 16.11
N LEU A 56 25.58 16.98 16.02
CA LEU A 56 26.72 16.27 16.60
C LEU A 56 28.04 16.62 15.89
N SER A 57 28.03 16.80 14.57
CA SER A 57 29.23 17.10 13.78
C SER A 57 29.89 18.45 14.11
N LYS A 58 29.19 19.32 14.85
CA LYS A 58 29.68 20.63 15.31
C LYS A 58 30.41 20.56 16.65
N LEU A 59 30.48 19.38 17.26
CA LEU A 59 31.00 19.17 18.60
C LEU A 59 32.13 18.14 18.58
N ASP A 60 33.28 18.50 19.15
CA ASP A 60 34.45 17.61 19.29
C ASP A 60 34.61 17.07 20.73
N GLN A 61 33.53 17.04 21.53
CA GLN A 61 33.60 16.78 22.98
C GLN A 61 32.76 15.58 23.43
N ASP A 62 33.12 15.01 24.58
CA ASP A 62 32.34 13.99 25.30
C ASP A 62 30.99 14.59 25.76
N LEU A 63 29.88 13.93 25.39
CA LEU A 63 28.52 14.39 25.69
C LEU A 63 27.84 13.60 26.82
N SER A 64 28.63 12.97 27.70
CA SER A 64 28.14 12.22 28.87
C SER A 64 27.30 13.01 29.88
N GLY A 65 27.31 14.35 29.82
CA GLY A 65 26.42 15.23 30.58
C GLY A 65 25.28 15.87 29.78
N ALA A 66 25.10 15.48 28.51
CA ALA A 66 24.19 16.16 27.60
C ALA A 66 22.83 15.45 27.45
N THR A 67 21.88 16.16 26.87
CA THR A 67 20.61 15.62 26.35
C THR A 67 20.44 16.03 24.90
N VAL A 68 20.06 15.09 24.04
CA VAL A 68 19.62 15.36 22.66
C VAL A 68 18.11 15.50 22.66
N TYR A 69 17.61 16.62 22.15
CA TYR A 69 16.19 16.85 21.87
C TYR A 69 15.98 16.74 20.37
N SER A 70 15.16 15.82 19.90
CA SER A 70 14.86 15.65 18.48
C SER A 70 13.35 15.72 18.21
N SER A 71 12.93 16.43 17.16
CA SER A 71 11.51 16.54 16.84
C SER A 71 10.90 15.18 16.43
N LEU A 72 11.69 14.32 15.79
CA LEU A 72 11.35 12.96 15.39
C LEU A 72 12.26 11.97 16.13
N GLU A 73 11.86 10.71 16.27
CA GLU A 73 12.75 9.70 16.84
C GLU A 73 14.04 9.52 16.01
N PRO A 74 15.23 9.36 16.65
CA PRO A 74 16.46 9.16 15.91
C PRO A 74 16.45 7.84 15.14
N CYS A 75 16.86 7.87 13.87
CA CYS A 75 16.83 6.67 13.03
C CYS A 75 17.82 5.59 13.49
N GLY A 76 17.47 4.32 13.27
CA GLY A 76 18.32 3.16 13.57
C GLY A 76 19.00 2.53 12.36
N GLN A 77 18.75 3.06 11.15
CA GLN A 77 19.37 2.62 9.90
C GLN A 77 19.29 3.76 8.89
N ARG A 78 20.27 3.84 7.97
CA ARG A 78 20.29 4.84 6.89
C ARG A 78 20.72 4.18 5.59
N ALA A 79 20.11 4.60 4.49
CA ALA A 79 20.55 4.25 3.14
C ALA A 79 21.68 5.20 2.66
N SER A 80 21.65 6.46 3.10
CA SER A 80 22.56 7.51 2.64
C SER A 80 23.94 7.48 3.29
N ARG A 81 24.07 6.89 4.49
CA ARG A 81 25.31 6.80 5.26
C ARG A 81 25.40 5.48 6.02
N PRO A 82 26.62 4.97 6.29
CA PRO A 82 26.81 3.69 6.97
C PRO A 82 26.49 3.72 8.47
N VAL A 83 26.46 4.89 9.10
CA VAL A 83 26.20 5.06 10.54
C VAL A 83 24.88 5.82 10.75
N SER A 84 24.01 5.27 11.57
CA SER A 84 22.70 5.84 11.93
C SER A 84 22.80 6.92 13.00
N CYS A 85 21.76 7.73 13.15
CA CYS A 85 21.72 8.75 14.20
C CYS A 85 21.76 8.14 15.60
N ALA A 86 21.08 7.00 15.82
CA ALA A 86 21.17 6.25 17.07
C ALA A 86 22.61 5.84 17.40
N GLU A 87 23.36 5.31 16.43
CA GLU A 87 24.76 4.92 16.62
C GLU A 87 25.67 6.12 16.89
N LEU A 88 25.45 7.26 16.22
CA LEU A 88 26.20 8.49 16.47
C LEU A 88 25.98 9.02 17.88
N ILE A 89 24.73 9.00 18.37
CA ILE A 89 24.36 9.41 19.74
C ILE A 89 25.06 8.51 20.77
N ILE A 90 25.08 7.19 20.53
CA ILE A 90 25.76 6.21 21.39
C ILE A 90 27.27 6.47 21.39
N ALA A 91 27.88 6.67 20.21
CA ALA A 91 29.30 6.94 20.08
C ALA A 91 29.72 8.23 20.79
N ALA A 92 28.86 9.25 20.78
CA ALA A 92 29.06 10.51 21.50
C ALA A 92 28.80 10.42 23.01
N ARG A 93 28.36 9.24 23.51
CA ARG A 93 28.08 8.94 24.92
C ARG A 93 26.95 9.79 25.52
N VAL A 94 26.00 10.23 24.70
CA VAL A 94 24.84 10.98 25.19
C VAL A 94 23.97 10.05 26.07
N PRO A 95 23.71 10.40 27.34
CA PRO A 95 22.97 9.53 28.25
C PRO A 95 21.44 9.62 28.07
N ARG A 96 20.93 10.67 27.41
CA ARG A 96 19.49 10.96 27.36
C ARG A 96 19.04 11.56 26.04
N VAL A 97 17.93 11.04 25.51
CA VAL A 97 17.24 11.54 24.32
C VAL A 97 15.79 11.85 24.66
N VAL A 98 15.34 13.04 24.28
CA VAL A 98 13.95 13.48 24.39
C VAL A 98 13.39 13.72 23.00
N TYR A 99 12.20 13.19 22.71
CA TYR A 99 11.60 13.31 21.37
C TYR A 99 10.08 13.50 21.42
N ALA A 100 9.52 14.12 20.38
CA ALA A 100 8.09 14.46 20.32
C ALA A 100 7.29 13.42 19.53
N TRP A 101 7.78 13.08 18.34
CA TRP A 101 7.05 12.31 17.34
C TRP A 101 7.81 11.02 17.00
N ARG A 102 7.06 9.94 16.78
CA ARG A 102 7.59 8.68 16.24
C ARG A 102 7.36 8.66 14.75
N GLU A 103 8.25 8.01 14.02
CA GLU A 103 8.03 7.79 12.60
C GLU A 103 6.73 6.98 12.44
N PRO A 104 5.80 7.39 11.54
CA PRO A 104 4.60 6.60 11.27
C PRO A 104 5.01 5.21 10.81
N ASP A 105 4.29 4.17 11.23
CA ASP A 105 4.57 2.78 10.89
C ASP A 105 4.53 2.59 9.36
N THR A 106 5.67 2.79 8.72
CA THR A 106 5.90 2.49 7.31
C THR A 106 6.57 1.13 7.25
N PHE A 107 5.78 0.09 7.54
CA PHE A 107 6.11 -1.34 7.34
C PHE A 107 7.41 -1.88 8.00
N VAL A 108 8.14 -1.09 8.81
CA VAL A 108 9.38 -1.50 9.48
C VAL A 108 9.34 -1.04 10.93
N GLN A 109 9.59 -1.96 11.87
CA GLN A 109 9.66 -1.63 13.30
C GLN A 109 10.73 -0.55 13.58
N PRO A 110 10.48 0.40 14.51
CA PRO A 110 11.40 1.51 14.79
C PRO A 110 12.70 1.00 15.45
N LYS A 111 13.74 0.79 14.63
CA LYS A 111 15.03 0.22 15.06
C LYS A 111 15.85 1.16 15.96
N GLY A 112 15.69 2.47 15.83
CA GLY A 112 16.54 3.48 16.48
C GLY A 112 16.36 3.57 17.99
N LEU A 113 15.11 3.68 18.46
CA LEU A 113 14.81 3.68 19.89
C LEU A 113 15.27 2.38 20.58
N ARG A 114 15.17 1.24 19.90
CA ARG A 114 15.68 -0.04 20.42
C ARG A 114 17.19 -0.01 20.63
N LEU A 115 17.96 0.45 19.63
CA LEU A 115 19.43 0.57 19.75
C LEU A 115 19.83 1.49 20.91
N LEU A 116 19.16 2.63 21.05
CA LEU A 116 19.39 3.58 22.14
C LEU A 116 19.07 2.95 23.52
N ALA A 117 17.94 2.24 23.62
CA ALA A 117 17.55 1.57 24.85
C ALA A 117 18.53 0.44 25.24
N GLU A 118 18.98 -0.37 24.28
CA GLU A 118 19.99 -1.42 24.49
C GLU A 118 21.34 -0.84 24.96
N ALA A 119 21.70 0.34 24.47
CA ALA A 119 22.87 1.10 24.91
C ALA A 119 22.66 1.86 26.23
N ARG A 120 21.50 1.70 26.89
CA ARG A 120 21.11 2.35 28.16
C ARG A 120 21.02 3.88 28.08
N VAL A 121 20.66 4.41 26.93
CA VAL A 121 20.26 5.82 26.79
C VAL A 121 18.84 5.98 27.34
N GLU A 122 18.62 6.95 28.23
CA GLU A 122 17.29 7.31 28.73
C GLU A 122 16.46 7.91 27.60
N LEU A 123 15.29 7.34 27.34
CA LEU A 123 14.37 7.78 26.30
C LEU A 123 13.13 8.41 26.93
N VAL A 124 12.86 9.68 26.59
CA VAL A 124 11.67 10.39 27.07
C VAL A 124 10.86 10.90 25.88
N GLN A 125 9.62 10.43 25.77
CA GLN A 125 8.70 10.91 24.74
C GLN A 125 7.76 11.98 25.31
N LEU A 126 7.69 13.15 24.66
CA LEU A 126 6.69 14.18 24.93
C LEU A 126 5.61 14.16 23.84
N SER A 127 4.76 13.14 23.86
CA SER A 127 3.76 12.87 22.80
C SER A 127 2.74 14.00 22.57
N HIS A 128 2.49 14.85 23.57
CA HIS A 128 1.62 16.03 23.42
C HIS A 128 2.19 17.10 22.46
N LEU A 129 3.46 16.98 22.06
CA LEU A 129 4.09 17.82 21.03
C LEU A 129 4.19 17.13 19.66
N ALA A 130 3.68 15.90 19.52
CA ALA A 130 3.81 15.12 18.28
C ALA A 130 3.18 15.83 17.08
N GLU A 131 2.00 16.42 17.24
CA GLU A 131 1.31 17.16 16.17
C GLU A 131 2.14 18.35 15.69
N ALA A 132 2.69 19.14 16.62
CA ALA A 132 3.55 20.27 16.28
C ALA A 132 4.86 19.82 15.61
N ALA A 133 5.42 18.68 16.02
CA ALA A 133 6.61 18.09 15.40
C ALA A 133 6.33 17.49 14.02
N ALA A 134 5.12 16.99 13.78
CA ALA A 134 4.68 16.45 12.50
C ALA A 134 4.31 17.54 11.49
N ALA A 135 3.91 18.74 11.94
CA ALA A 135 3.42 19.81 11.07
C ALA A 135 4.36 20.22 9.92
N PRO A 136 5.69 20.34 10.09
CA PRO A 136 6.63 20.60 8.97
C PRO A 136 6.68 19.49 7.91
N ASN A 137 6.11 18.33 8.22
CA ASN A 137 6.08 17.13 7.40
C ASN A 137 4.66 16.80 6.89
N ALA A 138 3.69 17.70 7.10
CA ALA A 138 2.29 17.45 6.73
C ALA A 138 2.13 17.05 5.25
N HIS A 139 2.93 17.61 4.34
CA HIS A 139 2.93 17.26 2.91
C HIS A 139 3.40 15.83 2.64
N LEU A 140 4.31 15.29 3.46
CA LEU A 140 4.75 13.89 3.40
C LEU A 140 3.72 12.95 4.05
N LEU A 141 3.08 13.40 5.12
CA LEU A 141 2.10 12.60 5.85
C LEU A 141 0.78 12.47 5.11
N LEU A 142 0.36 13.50 4.37
CA LEU A 142 -0.75 13.41 3.41
C LEU A 142 -0.45 12.40 2.30
N SER A 143 0.83 12.17 1.99
CA SER A 143 1.27 11.15 1.02
C SER A 143 1.50 9.76 1.64
N ALA A 144 1.65 9.63 2.96
CA ALA A 144 2.06 8.40 3.64
C ALA A 144 1.06 7.82 4.66
N THR A 145 0.12 8.60 5.18
CA THR A 145 -0.79 8.16 6.28
C THR A 145 -2.22 7.87 5.87
N MET A 146 -2.58 8.05 4.61
CA MET A 146 -3.77 7.45 4.04
C MET A 146 -3.43 7.08 2.60
N SER A 147 -3.14 5.79 2.35
CA SER A 147 -3.52 5.28 1.03
C SER A 147 -5.02 5.63 0.92
N PRO A 148 -5.45 6.41 -0.08
CA PRO A 148 -6.85 6.82 -0.16
C PRO A 148 -7.71 5.58 -0.07
N MET A 149 -8.82 5.68 0.67
CA MET A 149 -9.77 4.57 0.83
C MET A 149 -9.96 3.93 -0.55
N PRO A 150 -9.69 2.62 -0.70
CA PRO A 150 -9.58 2.03 -2.02
C PRO A 150 -10.96 1.87 -2.66
N LEU A 151 -12.03 2.21 -1.93
CA LEU A 151 -13.40 2.28 -2.41
C LEU A 151 -13.91 3.71 -2.42
N MET A 152 -14.78 3.98 -3.37
CA MET A 152 -15.48 5.24 -3.54
C MET A 152 -16.94 4.97 -3.95
N THR A 153 -17.86 5.75 -3.40
CA THR A 153 -19.29 5.74 -3.79
C THR A 153 -19.51 6.56 -5.06
N ALA A 154 -20.62 6.35 -5.76
CA ALA A 154 -20.96 7.15 -6.94
C ALA A 154 -21.10 8.66 -6.60
N GLY A 155 -21.63 9.00 -5.42
CA GLY A 155 -21.66 10.38 -4.93
C GLY A 155 -20.27 11.02 -4.79
N GLN A 156 -19.33 10.31 -4.17
CA GLN A 156 -17.95 10.79 -4.03
C GLN A 156 -17.25 10.91 -5.39
N LEU A 157 -17.54 10.01 -6.33
CA LEU A 157 -16.99 10.11 -7.69
C LEU A 157 -17.53 11.32 -8.45
N ARG A 158 -18.82 11.66 -8.29
CA ARG A 158 -19.38 12.90 -8.88
C ARG A 158 -18.65 14.14 -8.36
N GLU A 159 -18.46 14.23 -7.05
CA GLU A 159 -17.70 15.34 -6.43
C GLU A 159 -16.25 15.38 -6.93
N LEU A 160 -15.60 14.22 -7.08
CA LEU A 160 -14.24 14.13 -7.61
C LEU A 160 -14.16 14.64 -9.06
N LEU A 161 -15.12 14.28 -9.91
CA LEU A 161 -15.19 14.71 -11.31
C LEU A 161 -15.44 16.22 -11.46
N GLU A 162 -16.06 16.86 -10.47
CA GLU A 162 -16.29 18.32 -10.46
C GLU A 162 -15.05 19.11 -9.98
N THR A 163 -14.25 18.52 -9.10
CA THR A 163 -13.15 19.21 -8.40
C THR A 163 -11.77 18.87 -8.96
N GLN A 164 -11.63 17.72 -9.60
CA GLN A 164 -10.40 17.18 -10.15
C GLN A 164 -10.67 16.52 -11.51
N ALA A 165 -9.61 16.20 -12.24
CA ALA A 165 -9.68 15.42 -13.48
C ALA A 165 -9.06 14.04 -13.24
N PRO A 166 -9.78 13.10 -12.57
CA PRO A 166 -9.28 11.74 -12.39
C PRO A 166 -9.18 11.01 -13.73
N THR A 167 -8.24 10.07 -13.84
CA THR A 167 -8.29 9.07 -14.89
C THR A 167 -9.37 8.06 -14.52
N VAL A 168 -10.41 7.90 -15.35
CA VAL A 168 -11.49 6.94 -15.11
C VAL A 168 -11.30 5.74 -16.04
N LEU A 169 -11.29 4.52 -15.49
CA LEU A 169 -11.06 3.28 -16.23
C LEU A 169 -12.31 2.39 -16.15
N ASP A 170 -12.90 2.11 -17.31
CA ASP A 170 -13.92 1.07 -17.49
C ASP A 170 -13.23 -0.25 -17.79
N VAL A 171 -13.41 -1.22 -16.90
CA VAL A 171 -12.85 -2.57 -17.04
C VAL A 171 -13.94 -3.63 -16.98
N ARG A 172 -15.15 -3.31 -17.46
CA ARG A 172 -16.25 -4.29 -17.52
C ARG A 172 -15.82 -5.55 -18.26
N TRP A 173 -15.96 -6.67 -17.57
CA TRP A 173 -15.51 -7.98 -18.00
C TRP A 173 -16.31 -9.05 -17.28
N SER A 174 -16.46 -10.22 -17.90
CA SER A 174 -16.99 -11.41 -17.21
C SER A 174 -16.19 -12.65 -17.58
N LEU A 175 -16.15 -13.63 -16.67
CA LEU A 175 -15.43 -14.88 -16.91
C LEU A 175 -15.99 -15.66 -18.13
N ALA A 176 -17.27 -15.50 -18.43
CA ALA A 176 -17.93 -16.21 -19.53
C ALA A 176 -17.76 -15.52 -20.89
N ALA A 177 -17.74 -14.19 -20.94
CA ALA A 177 -17.76 -13.43 -22.19
C ALA A 177 -16.48 -12.63 -22.47
N GLY A 178 -15.55 -12.53 -21.50
CA GLY A 178 -14.39 -11.66 -21.60
C GLY A 178 -14.77 -10.18 -21.43
N ALA A 179 -13.98 -9.30 -22.05
CA ALA A 179 -14.13 -7.86 -21.95
C ALA A 179 -15.40 -7.34 -22.66
N ASP A 180 -16.17 -6.47 -21.98
CA ASP A 180 -17.45 -5.92 -22.44
C ASP A 180 -17.29 -4.60 -23.22
N ARG A 181 -16.59 -4.68 -24.36
CA ARG A 181 -16.35 -3.51 -25.21
C ARG A 181 -17.64 -2.94 -25.80
N ASP A 182 -18.59 -3.80 -26.12
CA ASP A 182 -19.90 -3.39 -26.66
C ASP A 182 -20.70 -2.63 -25.60
N GLY A 183 -20.67 -3.07 -24.34
CA GLY A 183 -21.26 -2.35 -23.21
C GLY A 183 -20.63 -0.98 -22.98
N TYR A 184 -19.31 -0.85 -23.11
CA TYR A 184 -18.63 0.44 -23.11
C TYR A 184 -19.12 1.37 -24.21
N GLN A 185 -19.19 0.89 -25.45
CA GLN A 185 -19.65 1.68 -26.59
C GLN A 185 -21.12 2.09 -26.48
N ALA A 186 -21.96 1.25 -25.86
CA ALA A 186 -23.37 1.54 -25.62
C ALA A 186 -23.56 2.63 -24.56
N GLY A 187 -22.67 2.70 -23.57
CA GLY A 187 -22.68 3.75 -22.56
C GLY A 187 -21.70 3.50 -21.42
N HIS A 188 -20.98 4.53 -21.01
CA HIS A 188 -19.98 4.51 -19.93
C HIS A 188 -19.97 5.83 -19.15
N LEU A 189 -19.23 5.87 -18.04
CA LEU A 189 -19.03 7.10 -17.26
C LEU A 189 -18.31 8.17 -18.11
N PRO A 190 -18.68 9.46 -18.01
CA PRO A 190 -18.01 10.53 -18.75
C PRO A 190 -16.49 10.55 -18.55
N GLY A 191 -15.74 10.60 -19.65
CA GLY A 191 -14.27 10.60 -19.63
C GLY A 191 -13.61 9.24 -19.35
N ALA A 192 -14.39 8.15 -19.22
CA ALA A 192 -13.81 6.83 -18.99
C ALA A 192 -13.08 6.28 -20.22
N VAL A 193 -11.93 5.68 -19.98
CA VAL A 193 -11.16 4.91 -20.97
C VAL A 193 -11.41 3.43 -20.72
N PHE A 194 -11.72 2.69 -21.78
CA PHE A 194 -11.90 1.24 -21.69
C PHE A 194 -10.55 0.52 -21.70
N LEU A 195 -10.33 -0.37 -20.73
CA LEU A 195 -9.21 -1.32 -20.73
C LEU A 195 -9.74 -2.76 -20.68
N ASP A 196 -9.13 -3.62 -21.49
CA ASP A 196 -9.42 -5.05 -21.51
C ASP A 196 -8.64 -5.76 -20.40
N LEU A 197 -9.33 -6.41 -19.47
CA LEU A 197 -8.68 -7.10 -18.35
C LEU A 197 -7.66 -8.14 -18.83
N ASP A 198 -8.01 -8.93 -19.85
CA ASP A 198 -7.21 -10.05 -20.30
C ASP A 198 -6.04 -9.59 -21.18
N ALA A 199 -6.28 -8.62 -22.07
CA ALA A 199 -5.27 -8.17 -23.03
C ALA A 199 -4.37 -7.04 -22.52
N ASP A 200 -4.91 -6.12 -21.72
CA ASP A 200 -4.22 -4.88 -21.33
C ASP A 200 -3.64 -4.95 -19.90
N LEU A 201 -4.26 -5.76 -19.03
CA LEU A 201 -3.98 -5.75 -17.58
C LEU A 201 -3.45 -7.09 -17.05
N CYS A 202 -3.36 -8.11 -17.90
CA CYS A 202 -2.79 -9.41 -17.62
C CYS A 202 -1.76 -9.80 -18.70
N GLY A 203 -0.85 -10.71 -18.34
CA GLY A 203 -0.01 -11.39 -19.33
C GLY A 203 -0.80 -12.50 -20.04
N PRO A 204 -0.31 -13.00 -21.19
CA PRO A 204 -0.98 -14.07 -21.92
C PRO A 204 -1.04 -15.36 -21.07
N PRO A 205 -2.13 -16.15 -21.17
CA PRO A 205 -2.21 -17.45 -20.51
C PRO A 205 -1.03 -18.36 -20.87
N GLY A 206 -0.49 -19.08 -19.90
CA GLY A 206 0.67 -19.94 -20.13
C GLY A 206 1.24 -20.54 -18.85
N PRO A 207 2.57 -20.79 -18.79
CA PRO A 207 3.20 -21.35 -17.60
C PRO A 207 2.99 -20.54 -16.32
N GLY A 208 2.75 -19.23 -16.41
CA GLY A 208 2.43 -18.36 -15.26
C GLY A 208 0.97 -18.43 -14.78
N GLY A 209 0.15 -19.32 -15.34
CA GLY A 209 -1.28 -19.45 -15.06
C GLY A 209 -2.15 -18.80 -16.15
N ARG A 210 -3.46 -18.70 -15.88
CA ARG A 210 -4.43 -18.14 -16.85
C ARG A 210 -4.43 -16.62 -16.94
N HIS A 211 -4.15 -15.91 -15.85
CA HIS A 211 -4.12 -14.44 -15.82
C HIS A 211 -2.86 -13.97 -15.08
N PRO A 212 -1.65 -14.28 -15.60
CA PRO A 212 -0.41 -13.84 -14.99
C PRO A 212 -0.32 -12.31 -14.97
N LEU A 213 0.64 -11.77 -14.21
CA LEU A 213 0.93 -10.33 -14.31
C LEU A 213 1.42 -9.97 -15.71
N PRO A 214 1.08 -8.77 -16.21
CA PRO A 214 1.56 -8.30 -17.48
C PRO A 214 3.05 -7.97 -17.41
N GLU A 215 3.74 -8.06 -18.54
CA GLU A 215 5.10 -7.55 -18.65
C GLU A 215 5.12 -6.04 -18.38
N PRO A 216 6.03 -5.51 -17.53
CA PRO A 216 6.04 -4.10 -17.13
C PRO A 216 6.05 -3.11 -18.32
N ASP A 217 6.77 -3.45 -19.39
CA ASP A 217 6.86 -2.62 -20.59
C ASP A 217 5.54 -2.54 -21.38
N ALA A 218 4.79 -3.65 -21.43
CA ALA A 218 3.49 -3.72 -22.07
C ALA A 218 2.45 -2.94 -21.24
N LEU A 219 2.43 -3.17 -19.93
CA LEU A 219 1.56 -2.43 -19.01
C LEU A 219 1.84 -0.93 -19.08
N ARG A 220 3.11 -0.50 -19.13
CA ARG A 220 3.47 0.92 -19.27
C ARG A 220 2.84 1.55 -20.51
N ALA A 221 2.87 0.85 -21.65
CA ALA A 221 2.28 1.38 -22.89
C ALA A 221 0.76 1.57 -22.75
N VAL A 222 0.07 0.60 -22.16
CA VAL A 222 -1.35 0.67 -21.83
C VAL A 222 -1.65 1.86 -20.93
N LEU A 223 -0.99 1.96 -19.77
CA LEU A 223 -1.26 3.00 -18.77
C LEU A 223 -0.96 4.41 -19.29
N ARG A 224 0.09 4.56 -20.12
CA ARG A 224 0.35 5.83 -20.79
C ARG A 224 -0.76 6.21 -21.75
N SER A 225 -1.24 5.27 -22.57
CA SER A 225 -2.33 5.52 -23.51
C SER A 225 -3.66 5.84 -22.82
N ALA A 226 -3.88 5.30 -21.62
CA ALA A 226 -5.03 5.60 -20.77
C ALA A 226 -4.91 6.92 -20.00
N GLY A 227 -3.79 7.65 -20.15
CA GLY A 227 -3.54 8.92 -19.46
C GLY A 227 -3.34 8.80 -17.95
N VAL A 228 -2.99 7.62 -17.44
CA VAL A 228 -2.63 7.45 -16.02
C VAL A 228 -1.40 8.28 -15.72
N THR A 229 -1.42 9.09 -14.66
CA THR A 229 -0.26 9.91 -14.25
C THR A 229 0.25 9.48 -12.88
N ARG A 230 1.44 9.94 -12.49
CA ARG A 230 2.03 9.58 -11.18
C ARG A 230 1.26 10.15 -9.99
N THR A 231 0.65 11.32 -10.15
CA THR A 231 0.04 12.10 -9.05
C THR A 231 -1.48 12.24 -9.17
N GLY A 232 -2.05 11.93 -10.34
CA GLY A 232 -3.49 12.00 -10.56
C GLY A 232 -4.22 10.79 -9.96
N PRO A 233 -5.41 10.99 -9.36
CA PRO A 233 -6.25 9.87 -8.91
C PRO A 233 -6.71 9.04 -10.11
N VAL A 234 -6.64 7.72 -9.95
CA VAL A 234 -7.21 6.75 -10.90
C VAL A 234 -8.44 6.13 -10.27
N VAL A 235 -9.57 6.22 -10.96
CA VAL A 235 -10.83 5.58 -10.55
C VAL A 235 -11.14 4.44 -11.50
N VAL A 236 -11.40 3.25 -10.95
CA VAL A 236 -11.67 2.04 -11.72
C VAL A 236 -13.08 1.55 -11.42
N TYR A 237 -13.79 1.06 -12.44
CA TYR A 237 -15.09 0.41 -12.24
C TYR A 237 -15.31 -0.75 -13.21
N ASP A 238 -16.13 -1.71 -12.80
CA ASP A 238 -16.66 -2.79 -13.64
C ASP A 238 -18.19 -2.80 -13.59
N GLY A 239 -18.83 -3.93 -13.91
CA GLY A 239 -20.28 -4.06 -13.95
C GLY A 239 -20.95 -4.06 -12.57
N GLY A 240 -20.18 -4.19 -11.48
CA GLY A 240 -20.64 -4.24 -10.09
C GLY A 240 -20.33 -5.53 -9.33
N ASP A 241 -19.74 -6.53 -9.99
CA ASP A 241 -19.30 -7.79 -9.36
C ASP A 241 -17.91 -7.67 -8.68
N MET A 242 -17.24 -6.54 -8.91
CA MET A 242 -15.97 -6.13 -8.31
C MET A 242 -14.80 -7.07 -8.66
N LEU A 243 -14.93 -7.91 -9.69
CA LEU A 243 -13.88 -8.83 -10.08
C LEU A 243 -12.78 -8.12 -10.86
N ALA A 244 -13.16 -7.53 -11.99
CA ALA A 244 -12.21 -6.89 -12.90
C ALA A 244 -11.68 -5.59 -12.30
N ALA A 245 -12.54 -4.80 -11.66
CA ALA A 245 -12.13 -3.55 -11.03
C ALA A 245 -11.12 -3.77 -9.90
N ALA A 246 -11.31 -4.82 -9.08
CA ALA A 246 -10.36 -5.15 -8.03
C ALA A 246 -9.04 -5.72 -8.57
N ARG A 247 -9.09 -6.55 -9.61
CA ARG A 247 -7.87 -7.05 -10.27
C ARG A 247 -7.06 -5.90 -10.87
N THR A 248 -7.72 -4.96 -11.55
CA THR A 248 -7.10 -3.74 -12.08
C THR A 248 -6.52 -2.89 -10.97
N TRP A 249 -7.27 -2.65 -9.88
CA TRP A 249 -6.75 -1.94 -8.70
C TRP A 249 -5.44 -2.56 -8.21
N TRP A 250 -5.42 -3.89 -8.03
CA TRP A 250 -4.23 -4.58 -7.57
C TRP A 250 -3.05 -4.41 -8.55
N THR A 251 -3.28 -4.59 -9.85
CA THR A 251 -2.24 -4.45 -10.89
C THR A 251 -1.68 -3.02 -10.94
N LEU A 252 -2.53 -1.99 -10.84
CA LEU A 252 -2.09 -0.59 -10.86
C LEU A 252 -1.29 -0.24 -9.60
N ARG A 253 -1.73 -0.69 -8.43
CA ARG A 253 -1.01 -0.52 -7.17
C ARG A 253 0.34 -1.24 -7.20
N TRP A 254 0.37 -2.48 -7.67
CA TRP A 254 1.61 -3.24 -7.91
C TRP A 254 2.56 -2.51 -8.86
N ALA A 255 2.03 -1.86 -9.91
CA ALA A 255 2.78 -1.08 -10.87
C ALA A 255 3.24 0.30 -10.36
N GLY A 256 2.90 0.67 -9.13
CA GLY A 256 3.36 1.89 -8.47
C GLY A 256 2.41 3.09 -8.55
N VAL A 257 1.16 2.92 -8.99
CA VAL A 257 0.15 3.99 -8.96
C VAL A 257 -0.30 4.25 -7.51
N GLN A 258 -0.15 5.49 -7.03
CA GLN A 258 -0.29 5.83 -5.61
C GLN A 258 -1.74 6.14 -5.16
N ASP A 259 -2.63 6.51 -6.07
CA ASP A 259 -4.04 6.78 -5.77
C ASP A 259 -4.92 6.02 -6.75
N VAL A 260 -5.35 4.82 -6.34
CA VAL A 260 -6.26 3.97 -7.12
C VAL A 260 -7.48 3.68 -6.28
N ARG A 261 -8.64 4.10 -6.75
CA ARG A 261 -9.93 3.93 -6.07
C ARG A 261 -10.87 3.14 -6.97
N VAL A 262 -11.68 2.28 -6.37
CA VAL A 262 -12.68 1.48 -7.08
C VAL A 262 -14.06 2.02 -6.77
N LEU A 263 -14.87 2.22 -7.81
CA LEU A 263 -16.28 2.57 -7.64
C LEU A 263 -17.03 1.35 -7.08
N ASP A 264 -17.45 1.45 -5.82
CA ASP A 264 -18.16 0.37 -5.13
C ASP A 264 -19.55 0.17 -5.77
N GLY A 265 -19.81 -1.07 -6.19
CA GLY A 265 -21.00 -1.41 -6.98
C GLY A 265 -20.91 -1.07 -8.48
N GLY A 266 -19.80 -0.51 -8.94
CA GLY A 266 -19.48 -0.33 -10.35
C GLY A 266 -20.50 0.51 -11.14
N PHE A 267 -20.63 0.19 -12.42
CA PHE A 267 -21.52 0.87 -13.36
C PHE A 267 -23.00 0.79 -12.93
N ALA A 268 -23.40 -0.33 -12.34
CA ALA A 268 -24.77 -0.52 -11.85
C ALA A 268 -25.12 0.48 -10.73
N ALA A 269 -24.23 0.67 -9.74
CA ALA A 269 -24.43 1.65 -8.67
C ALA A 269 -24.45 3.09 -9.20
N TRP A 270 -23.57 3.41 -10.15
CA TRP A 270 -23.56 4.72 -10.82
C TRP A 270 -24.90 5.05 -11.48
N GLN A 271 -25.45 4.11 -12.26
CA GLN A 271 -26.74 4.29 -12.92
C GLN A 271 -27.89 4.36 -11.91
N ALA A 272 -27.87 3.55 -10.85
CA ALA A 272 -28.89 3.54 -9.81
C ALA A 272 -29.00 4.89 -9.09
N GLU A 273 -27.87 5.61 -8.92
CA GLU A 273 -27.85 6.96 -8.36
C GLU A 273 -28.13 8.07 -9.38
N GLY A 274 -28.47 7.73 -10.63
CA GLY A 274 -28.74 8.71 -11.69
C GLY A 274 -27.49 9.42 -12.21
N GLY A 275 -26.32 8.80 -12.09
CA GLY A 275 -25.08 9.32 -12.67
C GLY A 275 -25.16 9.44 -14.19
N PRO A 276 -24.55 10.49 -14.79
CA PRO A 276 -24.57 10.67 -16.24
C PRO A 276 -23.85 9.52 -16.96
N VAL A 277 -24.36 9.13 -18.12
CA VAL A 277 -23.77 8.11 -19.00
C VAL A 277 -23.61 8.71 -20.39
N THR A 278 -22.49 8.44 -21.04
CA THR A 278 -22.19 8.89 -22.40
C THR A 278 -21.74 7.74 -23.28
N ALA A 279 -21.89 7.88 -24.59
CA ALA A 279 -21.29 7.01 -25.60
C ALA A 279 -20.16 7.72 -26.37
N GLU A 280 -19.80 8.93 -25.96
CA GLU A 280 -18.70 9.70 -26.55
C GLU A 280 -17.36 9.04 -26.23
N THR A 281 -16.48 8.93 -27.21
CA THR A 281 -15.14 8.39 -26.99
C THR A 281 -14.30 9.39 -26.21
N SER A 282 -13.61 8.92 -25.17
CA SER A 282 -12.68 9.74 -24.39
C SER A 282 -11.41 10.04 -25.18
N ASP A 283 -11.10 11.33 -25.34
CA ASP A 283 -9.84 11.79 -25.93
C ASP A 283 -8.83 12.08 -24.80
N VAL A 284 -7.90 11.15 -24.58
CA VAL A 284 -6.93 11.22 -23.49
C VAL A 284 -5.53 11.35 -24.05
N ALA A 285 -4.80 12.38 -23.59
CA ALA A 285 -3.41 12.57 -23.95
C ALA A 285 -2.54 11.49 -23.30
N ALA A 286 -1.62 10.92 -24.07
CA ALA A 286 -0.66 9.97 -23.53
C ALA A 286 0.18 10.61 -22.42
N SER A 287 0.33 9.90 -21.31
CA SER A 287 1.13 10.36 -20.17
C SER A 287 2.60 9.92 -20.26
N ASP A 288 3.40 10.38 -19.30
CA ASP A 288 4.80 9.97 -19.10
C ASP A 288 4.97 8.85 -18.04
N PHE A 289 3.86 8.29 -17.53
CA PHE A 289 3.89 7.34 -16.41
C PHE A 289 4.85 6.17 -16.65
N ASP A 290 5.54 5.76 -15.60
CA ASP A 290 6.46 4.62 -15.64
C ASP A 290 6.08 3.58 -14.60
N VAL A 291 6.16 2.31 -14.99
CA VAL A 291 5.76 1.18 -14.16
C VAL A 291 6.91 0.85 -13.21
N THR A 292 6.61 0.84 -11.91
CA THR A 292 7.53 0.41 -10.85
C THR A 292 6.91 -0.78 -10.12
N PRO A 293 7.19 -2.03 -10.54
CA PRO A 293 6.64 -3.23 -9.92
C PRO A 293 6.96 -3.34 -8.42
N GLY A 294 6.11 -4.06 -7.68
CA GLY A 294 6.30 -4.34 -6.25
C GLY A 294 5.61 -3.35 -5.30
N GLY A 295 4.70 -2.51 -5.80
CA GLY A 295 3.93 -1.59 -4.95
C GLY A 295 2.86 -2.25 -4.07
N LEU A 296 2.59 -3.55 -4.25
CA LEU A 296 1.80 -4.40 -3.36
C LEU A 296 2.52 -5.73 -3.09
N PRO A 297 2.26 -6.37 -1.94
CA PRO A 297 2.84 -7.66 -1.61
C PRO A 297 2.36 -8.75 -2.57
N GLU A 298 3.30 -9.35 -3.28
CA GLU A 298 3.11 -10.43 -4.23
C GLU A 298 3.77 -11.71 -3.70
N LEU A 299 3.09 -12.85 -3.86
CA LEU A 299 3.65 -14.16 -3.56
C LEU A 299 3.97 -14.89 -4.86
N ASP A 300 5.13 -15.55 -4.90
CA ASP A 300 5.36 -16.62 -5.85
C ASP A 300 4.87 -17.97 -5.29
N SER A 301 5.02 -19.06 -6.06
CA SER A 301 4.59 -20.39 -5.61
C SER A 301 5.33 -20.88 -4.36
N ALA A 302 6.62 -20.55 -4.20
CA ALA A 302 7.40 -20.98 -3.05
C ALA A 302 7.00 -20.22 -1.78
N ALA A 303 6.80 -18.91 -1.90
CA ALA A 303 6.31 -18.03 -0.85
C ALA A 303 4.89 -18.39 -0.43
N ALA A 304 3.98 -18.69 -1.38
CA ALA A 304 2.65 -19.18 -1.08
C ALA A 304 2.71 -20.50 -0.29
N ALA A 305 3.52 -21.47 -0.73
CA ALA A 305 3.70 -22.73 -0.03
C ALA A 305 4.27 -22.55 1.39
N ALA A 306 5.22 -21.63 1.56
CA ALA A 306 5.80 -21.31 2.86
C ALA A 306 4.77 -20.66 3.78
N LEU A 307 4.05 -19.66 3.28
CA LEU A 307 3.06 -18.93 4.03
C LEU A 307 1.91 -19.82 4.51
N ALA A 308 1.48 -20.79 3.70
CA ALA A 308 0.49 -21.79 4.11
C ALA A 308 0.92 -22.59 5.36
N ARG A 309 2.23 -22.72 5.63
CA ARG A 309 2.77 -23.44 6.79
C ARG A 309 3.13 -22.55 7.97
N THR A 310 3.50 -21.29 7.71
CA THR A 310 4.07 -20.38 8.74
C THR A 310 3.14 -19.23 9.12
N GLY A 311 2.11 -18.97 8.33
CA GLY A 311 1.06 -17.98 8.56
C GLY A 311 -0.27 -18.53 8.07
N THR A 312 -1.03 -17.72 7.33
CA THR A 312 -2.31 -18.13 6.74
C THR A 312 -2.32 -17.89 5.24
N LEU A 313 -2.52 -18.95 4.45
CA LEU A 313 -2.81 -18.83 3.01
C LEU A 313 -4.29 -19.15 2.77
N LEU A 314 -5.04 -18.17 2.28
CA LEU A 314 -6.47 -18.31 2.02
C LEU A 314 -6.73 -18.72 0.57
N ASP A 315 -7.42 -19.86 0.39
CA ASP A 315 -8.04 -20.21 -0.88
C ASP A 315 -9.45 -19.61 -0.93
N VAL A 316 -9.65 -18.63 -1.82
CA VAL A 316 -10.92 -17.91 -1.92
C VAL A 316 -11.88 -18.48 -2.96
N ARG A 317 -11.57 -19.66 -3.53
CA ARG A 317 -12.50 -20.40 -4.39
C ARG A 317 -13.66 -20.97 -3.58
N THR A 318 -14.66 -21.49 -4.29
CA THR A 318 -15.81 -22.16 -3.64
C THR A 318 -15.34 -23.40 -2.88
N PRO A 319 -16.06 -23.80 -1.81
CA PRO A 319 -15.65 -24.94 -0.99
C PRO A 319 -15.51 -26.25 -1.79
N GLU A 320 -16.33 -26.48 -2.81
CA GLU A 320 -16.29 -27.68 -3.65
C GLU A 320 -15.03 -27.73 -4.52
N ARG A 321 -14.55 -26.58 -4.97
CA ARG A 321 -13.29 -26.47 -5.73
C ARG A 321 -12.09 -26.67 -4.83
N TYR A 322 -12.11 -26.06 -3.65
CA TYR A 322 -11.08 -26.23 -2.63
C TYR A 322 -10.95 -27.70 -2.22
N ARG A 323 -12.05 -28.36 -1.84
CA ARG A 323 -12.03 -29.79 -1.44
C ARG A 323 -11.68 -30.75 -2.58
N GLY A 324 -11.66 -30.27 -3.82
CA GLY A 324 -11.38 -31.09 -5.01
C GLY A 324 -12.55 -31.96 -5.46
N GLU A 325 -13.77 -31.64 -5.04
CA GLU A 325 -15.00 -32.35 -5.42
C GLU A 325 -15.43 -32.01 -6.85
N THR A 326 -15.15 -30.78 -7.28
CA THR A 326 -15.47 -30.29 -8.63
C THR A 326 -14.44 -29.26 -9.05
N GLU A 327 -13.79 -29.43 -10.20
CA GLU A 327 -12.93 -28.41 -10.79
C GLU A 327 -13.30 -28.25 -12.27
N PRO A 328 -14.11 -27.22 -12.60
CA PRO A 328 -14.64 -27.06 -13.96
C PRO A 328 -13.68 -26.31 -14.90
N ILE A 329 -12.60 -25.71 -14.37
CA ILE A 329 -11.71 -24.81 -15.13
C ILE A 329 -10.31 -25.40 -15.27
N ASP A 330 -9.74 -25.87 -14.16
CA ASP A 330 -8.36 -26.37 -14.11
C ASP A 330 -8.27 -27.90 -14.31
N PRO A 331 -7.16 -28.45 -14.82
CA PRO A 331 -7.04 -29.88 -15.09
C PRO A 331 -6.94 -30.75 -13.83
N VAL A 332 -6.62 -30.15 -12.68
CA VAL A 332 -6.39 -30.84 -11.41
C VAL A 332 -7.25 -30.19 -10.33
N ALA A 333 -8.05 -30.99 -9.62
CA ALA A 333 -8.88 -30.56 -8.51
C ALA A 333 -8.10 -30.61 -7.18
N GLY A 334 -8.49 -29.79 -6.21
CA GLY A 334 -7.88 -29.72 -4.88
C GLY A 334 -7.38 -28.32 -4.54
N HIS A 335 -6.50 -28.23 -3.55
CA HIS A 335 -5.94 -26.98 -3.05
C HIS A 335 -4.45 -27.11 -2.69
N ILE A 336 -3.81 -25.95 -2.43
CA ILE A 336 -2.43 -25.88 -1.95
C ILE A 336 -2.41 -26.42 -0.51
N PRO A 337 -1.55 -27.39 -0.15
CA PRO A 337 -1.57 -27.99 1.18
C PRO A 337 -1.44 -26.95 2.32
N ALA A 338 -2.22 -27.15 3.39
CA ALA A 338 -2.34 -26.27 4.55
C ALA A 338 -2.98 -24.90 4.26
N ALA A 339 -3.56 -24.70 3.08
CA ALA A 339 -4.35 -23.51 2.80
C ALA A 339 -5.73 -23.60 3.45
N VAL A 340 -6.24 -22.49 3.97
CA VAL A 340 -7.57 -22.42 4.57
C VAL A 340 -8.57 -21.90 3.56
N ASN A 341 -9.73 -22.54 3.43
CA ASN A 341 -10.78 -22.02 2.56
C ASN A 341 -11.50 -20.81 3.19
N ALA A 342 -11.56 -19.70 2.44
CA ALA A 342 -12.30 -18.49 2.78
C ALA A 342 -13.00 -17.94 1.52
N PRO A 343 -14.16 -18.48 1.13
CA PRO A 343 -14.79 -18.18 -0.15
C PRO A 343 -15.05 -16.69 -0.37
N ALA A 344 -14.62 -16.16 -1.53
CA ALA A 344 -14.83 -14.76 -1.88
C ALA A 344 -16.30 -14.37 -2.10
N GLY A 345 -17.24 -15.31 -2.08
CA GLY A 345 -18.67 -15.00 -2.07
C GLY A 345 -19.08 -14.25 -0.79
N ASP A 346 -18.39 -14.54 0.32
CA ASP A 346 -18.71 -13.98 1.63
C ASP A 346 -18.31 -12.50 1.78
N THR A 347 -17.58 -11.94 0.80
CA THR A 347 -17.21 -10.51 0.77
C THR A 347 -18.26 -9.62 0.12
N MET A 348 -19.19 -10.19 -0.66
CA MET A 348 -20.09 -9.41 -1.51
C MET A 348 -21.42 -9.14 -0.80
N ALA A 349 -21.97 -7.94 -1.01
CA ALA A 349 -23.33 -7.65 -0.62
C ALA A 349 -24.33 -8.43 -1.51
N PRO A 350 -25.59 -8.64 -1.07
CA PRO A 350 -26.59 -9.38 -1.84
C PRO A 350 -26.98 -8.75 -3.20
N ASP A 351 -26.73 -7.45 -3.38
CA ASP A 351 -27.01 -6.68 -4.58
C ASP A 351 -25.75 -6.46 -5.42
N HIS A 352 -24.85 -5.58 -4.99
CA HIS A 352 -23.61 -5.22 -5.67
C HIS A 352 -22.60 -4.62 -4.69
N GLY A 353 -21.32 -4.66 -5.07
CA GLY A 353 -20.27 -4.11 -4.21
C GLY A 353 -20.00 -4.97 -2.97
N PHE A 354 -19.23 -4.40 -2.06
CA PHE A 354 -18.77 -5.11 -0.89
C PHE A 354 -19.76 -5.06 0.28
N ARG A 355 -19.69 -6.08 1.15
CA ARG A 355 -20.30 -6.01 2.49
C ARG A 355 -19.70 -4.85 3.29
N ALA A 356 -20.40 -4.45 4.35
CA ALA A 356 -19.96 -3.33 5.16
C ALA A 356 -18.54 -3.58 5.75
N PRO A 357 -17.66 -2.57 5.79
CA PRO A 357 -16.28 -2.71 6.28
C PRO A 357 -16.15 -3.42 7.64
N GLY A 358 -17.07 -3.18 8.57
CA GLY A 358 -17.07 -3.84 9.88
C GLY A 358 -17.29 -5.36 9.80
N GLU A 359 -18.19 -5.82 8.93
CA GLU A 359 -18.47 -7.25 8.73
C GLU A 359 -17.30 -7.96 8.05
N LEU A 360 -16.68 -7.31 7.06
CA LEU A 360 -15.48 -7.80 6.40
C LEU A 360 -14.32 -7.91 7.38
N ALA A 361 -14.09 -6.86 8.17
CA ALA A 361 -13.02 -6.85 9.14
C ALA A 361 -13.20 -7.95 10.21
N GLU A 362 -14.44 -8.21 10.67
CA GLU A 362 -14.72 -9.33 11.57
C GLU A 362 -14.45 -10.69 10.93
N THR A 363 -14.78 -10.85 9.64
CA THR A 363 -14.53 -12.08 8.87
C THR A 363 -13.05 -12.43 8.79
N TYR A 364 -12.17 -11.42 8.65
CA TYR A 364 -10.74 -11.64 8.41
C TYR A 364 -9.85 -11.49 9.64
N ARG A 365 -10.26 -10.75 10.68
CA ARG A 365 -9.50 -10.63 11.95
C ARG A 365 -9.32 -11.94 12.70
N ARG A 366 -10.08 -12.98 12.36
CA ARG A 366 -9.93 -14.33 12.93
C ARG A 366 -8.67 -15.06 12.44
N PHE A 367 -8.04 -14.58 11.37
CA PHE A 367 -6.81 -15.16 10.84
C PHE A 367 -5.61 -14.46 11.48
N ASP A 368 -4.81 -15.21 12.21
CA ASP A 368 -3.62 -14.70 12.90
C ASP A 368 -2.39 -14.69 11.98
N GLY A 369 -1.47 -13.76 12.24
CA GLY A 369 -0.17 -13.68 11.57
C GLY A 369 -0.24 -13.08 10.17
N GLU A 370 0.76 -13.39 9.35
CA GLU A 370 0.81 -12.96 7.96
C GLU A 370 -0.27 -13.68 7.14
N VAL A 371 -1.05 -12.93 6.37
CA VAL A 371 -2.14 -13.45 5.53
C VAL A 371 -1.81 -13.26 4.06
N GLY A 372 -1.94 -14.34 3.30
CA GLY A 372 -1.90 -14.32 1.85
C GLY A 372 -3.18 -14.90 1.26
N VAL A 373 -3.49 -14.52 0.03
CA VAL A 373 -4.70 -14.95 -0.67
C VAL A 373 -4.37 -15.50 -2.07
N TYR A 374 -5.10 -16.53 -2.49
CA TYR A 374 -5.08 -17.05 -3.86
C TYR A 374 -6.45 -17.57 -4.27
N CYS A 375 -6.67 -17.74 -5.57
CA CYS A 375 -7.92 -18.30 -6.10
C CYS A 375 -7.64 -19.27 -7.26
N GLY A 376 -8.46 -19.24 -8.32
CA GLY A 376 -8.17 -19.95 -9.57
C GLY A 376 -7.02 -19.33 -10.37
N SER A 377 -7.03 -18.00 -10.56
CA SER A 377 -6.10 -17.30 -11.46
C SER A 377 -5.88 -15.83 -11.08
N GLY A 378 -5.86 -15.49 -9.79
CA GLY A 378 -5.53 -14.14 -9.30
C GLY A 378 -6.65 -13.11 -9.31
N VAL A 379 -7.67 -13.23 -10.17
CA VAL A 379 -8.76 -12.24 -10.29
C VAL A 379 -9.59 -12.15 -9.00
N THR A 380 -10.21 -13.25 -8.57
CA THR A 380 -11.01 -13.29 -7.32
C THR A 380 -10.17 -13.07 -6.05
N ALA A 381 -8.88 -13.43 -6.08
CA ALA A 381 -7.97 -13.17 -4.97
C ALA A 381 -7.73 -11.67 -4.79
N ALA A 382 -7.55 -10.92 -5.90
CA ALA A 382 -7.43 -9.48 -5.87
C ALA A 382 -8.70 -8.79 -5.31
N ARG A 383 -9.89 -9.32 -5.62
CA ARG A 383 -11.16 -8.88 -5.01
C ARG A 383 -11.16 -9.03 -3.48
N THR A 384 -10.67 -10.17 -2.99
CA THR A 384 -10.56 -10.40 -1.54
C THR A 384 -9.54 -9.47 -0.90
N ALA A 385 -8.38 -9.24 -1.54
CA ALA A 385 -7.37 -8.30 -1.06
C ALA A 385 -7.91 -6.85 -0.99
N LEU A 386 -8.67 -6.43 -2.00
CA LEU A 386 -9.35 -5.14 -1.99
C LEU A 386 -10.36 -5.05 -0.83
N ALA A 387 -11.19 -6.09 -0.63
CA ALA A 387 -12.17 -6.13 0.45
C ALA A 387 -11.52 -6.00 1.84
N MET A 388 -10.41 -6.73 2.08
CA MET A 388 -9.65 -6.63 3.32
C MET A 388 -9.06 -5.22 3.51
N THR A 389 -8.50 -4.64 2.45
CA THR A 389 -7.94 -3.28 2.50
C THR A 389 -9.02 -2.23 2.79
N ALA A 390 -10.18 -2.35 2.13
CA ALA A 390 -11.34 -1.48 2.36
C ALA A 390 -11.93 -1.62 3.76
N ALA A 391 -11.75 -2.78 4.39
CA ALA A 391 -12.15 -3.05 5.76
C ALA A 391 -11.19 -2.46 6.81
N GLY A 392 -10.12 -1.77 6.36
CA GLY A 392 -9.10 -1.19 7.23
C GLY A 392 -8.10 -2.20 7.79
N LEU A 393 -7.99 -3.38 7.17
CA LEU A 393 -6.94 -4.35 7.46
C LEU A 393 -5.75 -4.12 6.52
N ASP A 394 -4.58 -4.66 6.88
CA ASP A 394 -3.43 -4.68 5.98
C ASP A 394 -3.79 -5.38 4.66
N THR A 395 -3.33 -4.84 3.54
CA THR A 395 -3.51 -5.49 2.23
C THR A 395 -2.75 -6.82 2.23
N PRO A 396 -3.42 -7.97 2.07
CA PRO A 396 -2.76 -9.26 2.11
C PRO A 396 -1.86 -9.47 0.89
N ALA A 397 -0.85 -10.31 1.05
CA ALA A 397 -0.02 -10.74 -0.08
C ALA A 397 -0.85 -11.59 -1.05
N VAL A 398 -0.69 -11.41 -2.35
CA VAL A 398 -1.48 -12.16 -3.35
C VAL A 398 -0.60 -13.06 -4.19
N TYR A 399 -0.95 -14.35 -4.25
CA TYR A 399 -0.39 -15.28 -5.22
C TYR A 399 -1.17 -15.22 -6.53
N ILE A 400 -0.77 -14.30 -7.43
CA ILE A 400 -1.51 -14.01 -8.67
C ILE A 400 -1.66 -15.23 -9.58
N GLY A 401 -0.58 -15.99 -9.80
CA GLY A 401 -0.64 -17.20 -10.63
C GLY A 401 -1.69 -18.20 -10.11
N SER A 402 -1.88 -18.23 -8.78
CA SER A 402 -2.99 -18.94 -8.13
C SER A 402 -3.02 -20.43 -8.50
N TRP A 403 -4.18 -21.08 -8.38
CA TRP A 403 -4.33 -22.51 -8.66
C TRP A 403 -3.86 -22.90 -10.06
N SER A 404 -4.20 -22.10 -11.07
CA SER A 404 -3.84 -22.38 -12.47
C SER A 404 -2.34 -22.41 -12.73
N HIS A 405 -1.58 -21.55 -12.05
CA HIS A 405 -0.12 -21.62 -12.07
C HIS A 405 0.37 -22.79 -11.22
N TRP A 406 -0.21 -23.01 -10.04
CA TRP A 406 0.19 -24.09 -9.13
C TRP A 406 0.20 -25.44 -9.84
N VAL A 407 -0.92 -25.81 -10.45
CA VAL A 407 -1.12 -27.11 -11.11
C VAL A 407 -0.45 -27.22 -12.48
N ALA A 408 0.10 -26.13 -13.02
CA ALA A 408 0.91 -26.19 -14.23
C ALA A 408 2.25 -26.93 -13.99
N ASP A 409 2.70 -27.01 -12.75
CA ASP A 409 3.83 -27.84 -12.33
C ASP A 409 3.32 -29.10 -11.60
N PRO A 410 3.38 -30.28 -12.25
CA PRO A 410 2.89 -31.52 -11.65
C PRO A 410 3.73 -32.00 -10.46
N ALA A 411 4.90 -31.41 -10.19
CA ALA A 411 5.70 -31.74 -9.02
C ALA A 411 5.22 -31.06 -7.73
N ARG A 412 4.35 -30.04 -7.84
CA ARG A 412 3.82 -29.34 -6.66
C ARG A 412 2.71 -30.17 -6.00
N PRO A 413 2.70 -30.27 -4.66
CA PRO A 413 1.73 -31.09 -3.96
C PRO A 413 0.32 -30.51 -4.05
N VAL A 414 -0.67 -31.40 -4.03
CA VAL A 414 -2.10 -31.07 -4.06
C VAL A 414 -2.77 -31.79 -2.90
N ALA A 415 -3.50 -31.04 -2.08
CA ALA A 415 -4.33 -31.57 -1.01
C ALA A 415 -5.82 -31.61 -1.45
N LEU A 416 -6.62 -32.43 -0.77
CA LEU A 416 -8.04 -32.67 -1.01
C LEU A 416 -8.79 -32.65 0.32
N GLY A 417 -10.10 -32.41 0.32
CA GLY A 417 -10.85 -32.25 1.57
C GLY A 417 -10.54 -30.92 2.28
N ASP A 418 -10.56 -30.92 3.62
CA ASP A 418 -10.50 -29.70 4.47
C ASP A 418 -9.12 -29.45 5.12
N GLU A 419 -8.02 -29.42 4.36
CA GLU A 419 -6.63 -29.51 4.87
C GLU A 419 -5.79 -28.22 4.84
#